data_AF-A0A075GCU8-F1
#
_entry.id   AF-A0A075GCU8-F1
#
_cell.length_a   1.000
_cell.length_b   1.000
_cell.length_c   1.000
_cell.angle_alpha   90.00
_cell.angle_beta   90.00
_cell.angle_gamma   90.00
#
_symmetry.space_group_name_H-M   'P 1'
#
loop_
_entity.id
_entity.type
_entity.pdbx_description
1 polymer ?
#
loop_
_entity_poly.entity_id
_entity_poly.type
_entity_poly.pdbx_seq_one_letter_code
_entity_poly.pdbx_strand_id
1 'polypeptide(L)'
;MNYEKIKNDLISEVRLTKNQAEVFLLVTLKGQMSANEISKSLDISIDDALETSQKLVELGGFIDMPETEFEAMHPRFTAVNMYRRMCERENIDFKKI
;
A
#
# COMPACT_ATOMS: atom_id res chain seq x y z
N MET A 1 -18.73 4.17 0.54
CA MET A 1 -17.41 3.81 1.10
C MET A 1 -16.66 5.10 1.40
N ASN A 2 -16.12 5.29 2.60
CA ASN A 2 -15.48 6.56 2.97
C ASN A 2 -13.96 6.46 2.77
N TYR A 3 -13.48 6.95 1.62
CA TYR A 3 -12.07 6.84 1.23
C TYR A 3 -11.14 7.69 2.10
N GLU A 4 -11.59 8.85 2.58
CA GLU A 4 -10.81 9.66 3.51
C GLU A 4 -10.58 8.95 4.83
N LYS A 5 -11.62 8.29 5.37
CA LYS A 5 -11.47 7.48 6.57
C LYS A 5 -10.48 6.33 6.34
N ILE A 6 -10.58 5.61 5.23
CA ILE A 6 -9.67 4.49 4.92
C ILE A 6 -8.22 4.98 4.82
N LYS A 7 -7.95 6.10 4.15
CA LYS A 7 -6.61 6.68 4.08
C LYS A 7 -6.09 7.04 5.47
N ASN A 8 -6.92 7.68 6.30
CA ASN A 8 -6.54 8.03 7.66
C ASN A 8 -6.24 6.80 8.51
N ASP A 9 -7.06 5.75 8.41
CA ASP A 9 -6.87 4.49 9.12
C ASP A 9 -5.54 3.81 8.66
N LEU A 10 -5.22 3.84 7.36
CA LEU A 10 -3.93 3.33 6.84
C LEU A 10 -2.72 4.08 7.39
N ILE A 11 -2.84 5.40 7.59
CA ILE A 11 -1.78 6.24 8.14
C ILE A 11 -1.66 6.04 9.67
N SER A 12 -2.78 6.01 10.40
CA SER A 12 -2.77 5.93 11.86
C SER A 12 -2.46 4.53 12.38
N GLU A 13 -3.09 3.51 11.81
CA GLU A 13 -3.03 2.13 12.32
C GLU A 13 -1.84 1.37 11.75
N VAL A 14 -1.53 1.57 10.46
CA VAL A 14 -0.49 0.80 9.75
C VAL A 14 0.79 1.62 9.57
N ARG A 15 0.76 2.91 9.95
CA ARG A 15 1.91 3.84 9.85
C ARG A 15 2.42 3.95 8.42
N LEU A 16 1.52 3.98 7.44
CA LEU A 16 1.87 4.35 6.07
C LEU A 16 2.07 5.86 5.97
N THR A 17 2.96 6.28 5.08
CA THR A 17 3.03 7.68 4.66
C THR A 17 1.79 8.04 3.82
N LYS A 18 1.54 9.35 3.66
CA LYS A 18 0.42 9.82 2.83
C LYS A 18 0.48 9.29 1.40
N ASN A 19 1.65 9.35 0.76
CA ASN A 19 1.85 8.86 -0.60
C ASN A 19 1.61 7.35 -0.70
N GLN A 20 2.11 6.58 0.28
CA GLN A 20 1.86 5.14 0.35
C GLN A 20 0.37 4.82 0.50
N ALA A 21 -0.37 5.54 1.36
CA ALA A 21 -1.80 5.33 1.54
C ALA A 21 -2.60 5.65 0.26
N GLU A 22 -2.21 6.70 -0.48
CA GLU A 22 -2.84 7.09 -1.74
C GLU A 22 -2.58 6.08 -2.85
N VAL A 23 -1.33 5.66 -3.05
CA VAL A 23 -0.96 4.62 -4.02
C VAL A 23 -1.65 3.30 -3.68
N PHE A 24 -1.61 2.89 -2.40
CA PHE A 24 -2.24 1.67 -1.93
C PHE A 24 -3.74 1.64 -2.22
N LEU A 25 -4.45 2.71 -1.88
CA LEU A 25 -5.88 2.80 -2.10
C LEU A 25 -6.21 2.78 -3.59
N LEU A 26 -5.45 3.50 -4.42
CA LEU A 26 -5.65 3.55 -5.86
C LEU A 26 -5.53 2.16 -6.49
N VAL A 27 -4.43 1.44 -6.24
CA VAL A 27 -4.21 0.11 -6.80
C VAL A 27 -5.25 -0.88 -6.25
N THR A 28 -5.59 -0.79 -4.96
CA THR A 28 -6.65 -1.64 -4.37
C THR A 28 -8.01 -1.47 -5.04
N LEU A 29 -8.35 -0.25 -5.49
CA LEU A 29 -9.60 0.03 -6.19
C LEU A 29 -9.58 -0.43 -7.65
N LYS A 30 -8.40 -0.55 -8.26
CA LYS A 30 -8.22 -0.96 -9.65
C LYS A 30 -7.83 -2.43 -9.82
N GLY A 31 -7.40 -3.08 -8.74
CA GLY A 31 -6.90 -4.46 -8.72
C GLY A 31 -5.41 -4.52 -9.04
N GLN A 32 -5.03 -4.09 -10.23
CA GLN A 32 -3.66 -4.14 -10.75
C GLN A 32 -3.34 -2.86 -11.51
N MET A 33 -2.13 -2.33 -11.33
CA MET A 33 -1.64 -1.15 -12.06
C MET A 33 -0.12 -1.18 -12.24
N SER A 34 0.35 -0.62 -13.34
CA SER A 34 1.78 -0.34 -13.56
C SER A 34 2.23 0.97 -12.89
N ALA A 35 3.53 1.12 -12.64
CA ALA A 35 4.11 2.37 -12.13
C ALA A 35 3.73 3.60 -13.00
N ASN A 36 3.65 3.41 -14.32
CA ASN A 36 3.26 4.46 -15.26
C ASN A 36 1.81 4.91 -15.08
N GLU A 37 0.88 3.97 -14.85
CA GLU A 37 -0.53 4.30 -14.63
C GLU A 37 -0.74 4.96 -13.27
N ILE A 38 0.00 4.54 -12.26
CA ILE A 38 -0.01 5.16 -10.92
C ILE A 38 0.50 6.60 -11.01
N SER A 39 1.65 6.81 -11.66
CA SER A 39 2.23 8.13 -11.90
C SER A 39 1.25 9.09 -12.57
N LYS A 40 0.58 8.65 -13.65
CA LYS A 40 -0.43 9.45 -14.34
C LYS A 40 -1.68 9.73 -13.51
N SER A 41 -2.10 8.77 -12.68
CA SER A 41 -3.33 8.88 -11.89
C SER A 41 -3.16 9.79 -10.67
N LEU A 42 -1.95 9.83 -10.10
CA LEU A 42 -1.64 10.63 -8.90
C LEU A 42 -0.84 11.90 -9.21
N ASP A 43 -0.48 12.13 -10.47
CA ASP A 43 0.36 13.25 -10.92
C ASP A 43 1.69 13.34 -10.16
N ILE A 44 2.35 12.17 -10.02
CA ILE A 44 3.67 12.01 -9.39
C ILE A 44 4.69 11.51 -10.42
N SER A 45 5.99 11.60 -10.12
CA SER A 45 7.00 11.05 -11.01
C SER A 45 6.89 9.52 -11.11
N ILE A 46 7.33 8.95 -12.23
CA ILE A 46 7.37 7.48 -12.40
C ILE A 46 8.30 6.85 -11.36
N ASP A 47 9.41 7.51 -11.03
CA ASP A 47 10.35 7.06 -10.02
C ASP A 47 9.71 7.03 -8.63
N ASP A 48 8.96 8.08 -8.25
CA ASP A 48 8.22 8.11 -6.97
C ASP A 48 7.14 7.02 -6.93
N ALA A 49 6.43 6.80 -8.04
CA ALA A 49 5.41 5.76 -8.14
C ALA A 49 6.04 4.37 -7.98
N LEU A 50 7.19 4.13 -8.62
CA LEU A 50 7.92 2.87 -8.53
C LEU A 50 8.46 2.64 -7.12
N GLU A 51 9.17 3.62 -6.55
CA GLU A 51 9.76 3.53 -5.20
C GLU A 51 8.66 3.33 -4.14
N THR A 52 7.55 4.07 -4.25
CA THR A 52 6.43 3.94 -3.31
C THR A 52 5.78 2.57 -3.41
N SER A 53 5.60 2.05 -4.63
CA SER A 53 4.98 0.74 -4.86
C SER A 53 5.89 -0.41 -4.40
N GLN A 54 7.20 -0.31 -4.63
CA GLN A 54 8.18 -1.27 -4.10
C GLN A 54 8.20 -1.29 -2.57
N LYS A 55 8.18 -0.12 -1.92
CA LYS A 55 8.02 -0.05 -0.46
C LYS A 55 6.72 -0.71 -0.01
N LEU A 56 5.62 -0.52 -0.74
CA LEU A 56 4.34 -1.17 -0.41
C LEU A 56 4.40 -2.70 -0.55
N VAL A 57 5.23 -3.25 -1.44
CA VAL A 57 5.53 -4.70 -1.48
C VAL A 57 6.24 -5.13 -0.19
N GLU A 58 7.29 -4.43 0.23
CA GLU A 58 8.03 -4.74 1.47
C GLU A 58 7.14 -4.68 2.71
N LEU A 59 6.20 -3.73 2.72
CA LEU A 59 5.21 -3.57 3.78
C LEU A 59 4.07 -4.58 3.71
N GLY A 60 4.03 -5.46 2.70
CA GLY A 60 3.00 -6.49 2.55
C GLY A 60 1.66 -5.96 2.01
N GLY A 61 1.69 -4.79 1.38
CA GLY A 61 0.56 -4.14 0.71
C GLY A 61 0.30 -4.66 -0.69
N PHE A 62 1.36 -4.92 -1.46
CA PHE A 62 1.28 -5.37 -2.85
C PHE A 62 2.03 -6.69 -3.09
N ILE A 63 1.67 -7.35 -4.19
CA ILE A 63 2.47 -8.39 -4.82
C ILE A 63 3.30 -7.73 -5.92
N ASP A 64 4.61 -7.96 -5.90
CA ASP A 64 5.50 -7.57 -7.00
C ASP A 64 5.32 -8.54 -8.16
N MET A 65 4.89 -8.00 -9.31
CA MET A 65 4.68 -8.75 -10.54
C MET A 65 5.77 -8.38 -11.56
N PRO A 66 5.98 -9.23 -12.59
CA PRO A 66 6.87 -8.88 -13.69
C PRO A 66 6.49 -7.52 -14.32
N GLU A 67 7.46 -6.86 -14.96
CA GLU A 67 7.22 -5.64 -15.76
C GLU A 67 6.78 -4.38 -14.98
N THR A 68 7.18 -4.24 -13.70
CA THR A 68 6.86 -3.07 -12.85
C THR A 68 5.35 -2.89 -12.61
N GLU A 69 4.64 -4.02 -12.60
CA GLU A 69 3.23 -4.09 -12.27
C GLU A 69 3.03 -4.45 -10.80
N PHE A 70 2.01 -3.85 -10.19
CA PHE A 70 1.68 -4.04 -8.80
C PHE A 70 0.23 -4.48 -8.67
N GLU A 71 0.04 -5.60 -7.98
CA GLU A 71 -1.29 -6.12 -7.69
C GLU A 71 -1.61 -5.95 -6.21
N ALA A 72 -2.79 -5.41 -5.92
CA ALA A 72 -3.31 -5.36 -4.56
C ALA A 72 -3.86 -6.74 -4.17
N MET A 73 -3.34 -7.28 -3.06
CA MET A 73 -3.93 -8.47 -2.44
C MET A 73 -5.34 -8.18 -1.92
N HIS A 74 -6.13 -9.24 -1.74
CA HIS A 74 -7.45 -9.13 -1.15
C HIS A 74 -7.38 -8.38 0.20
N PRO A 75 -8.11 -7.25 0.37
CA PRO A 75 -7.89 -6.29 1.46
C PRO A 75 -7.86 -6.88 2.88
N ARG A 76 -8.63 -7.96 3.10
CA ARG A 76 -8.61 -8.69 4.39
C ARG A 76 -7.23 -9.26 4.74
N PHE A 77 -6.53 -9.85 3.77
CA PHE A 77 -5.19 -10.41 4.01
C PHE A 77 -4.15 -9.29 4.08
N THR A 78 -4.29 -8.29 3.21
CA THR A 78 -3.40 -7.14 3.14
C THR A 78 -3.38 -6.35 4.44
N ALA A 79 -4.54 -6.10 5.06
CA ALA A 79 -4.62 -5.40 6.34
C ALA A 79 -3.85 -6.14 7.45
N VAL A 80 -3.99 -7.47 7.52
CA VAL A 80 -3.29 -8.30 8.51
C VAL A 80 -1.78 -8.32 8.24
N ASN A 81 -1.37 -8.48 6.98
CA ASN A 81 0.03 -8.53 6.59
C ASN A 81 0.73 -7.20 6.88
N MET A 82 0.14 -6.08 6.47
CA MET A 82 0.72 -4.76 6.71
C MET A 82 0.75 -4.42 8.20
N TYR A 83 -0.30 -4.75 8.96
CA TYR A 83 -0.28 -4.55 10.41
C TYR A 83 0.80 -5.38 11.09
N ARG A 84 0.99 -6.64 10.69
CA ARG A 84 2.08 -7.48 11.18
C ARG A 84 3.45 -6.87 10.89
N ARG A 85 3.70 -6.42 9.65
CA ARG A 85 4.96 -5.76 9.27
C ARG A 85 5.19 -4.47 10.05
N MET A 86 4.13 -3.71 10.31
CA MET A 86 4.19 -2.53 11.19
C MET A 86 4.61 -2.93 12.61
N CYS A 87 3.99 -3.98 13.20
CA CYS A 87 4.36 -4.45 14.52
C CYS A 87 5.84 -4.86 14.62
N GLU A 88 6.35 -5.57 13.61
CA GLU A 88 7.75 -5.97 13.51
C GLU A 88 8.70 -4.75 13.44
N ARG A 89 8.35 -3.71 12.67
CA ARG A 89 9.13 -2.46 12.55
C ARG A 89 9.15 -1.63 13.85
N GLU A 90 8.01 -1.56 14.53
CA GLU A 90 7.83 -0.77 15.75
C GLU A 90 8.25 -1.54 17.02
N ASN A 91 8.69 -2.79 16.86
CA ASN A 91 9.06 -3.68 17.97
C ASN A 91 7.94 -3.84 19.02
N ILE A 92 6.69 -3.97 18.54
CA ILE A 92 5.50 -4.21 19.38
C ILE A 92 4.99 -5.63 19.16
N ASP A 93 4.40 -6.21 20.21
CA ASP A 93 3.86 -7.56 20.13
C ASP A 93 2.62 -7.61 19.22
N PHE A 94 2.64 -8.54 18.26
CA PHE A 94 1.52 -8.71 17.34
C PHE A 94 0.35 -9.36 18.07
N LYS A 95 -0.61 -8.54 18.49
CA LYS A 95 -1.88 -9.03 19.03
C LYS A 95 -2.79 -9.41 17.87
N LYS A 96 -3.18 -10.69 17.83
CA LYS A 96 -4.13 -11.20 16.84
C LYS A 96 -5.45 -10.44 16.96
N ILE A 97 -5.79 -9.66 15.93
CA ILE A 97 -7.06 -8.93 15.80
C ILE A 97 -8.15 -9.90 15.32
#